data_AF-A0AAD3GYL5-F1
#
_entry.id   AF-A0AAD3GYL5-F1
#
_cell.length_a   1.000
_cell.length_b   1.000
_cell.length_c   1.000
_cell.angle_alpha   90.00
_cell.angle_beta   90.00
_cell.angle_gamma   90.00
#
_symmetry.space_group_name_H-M   'P 1'
#
loop_
_entity.id
_entity.type
_entity.pdbx_description
1 polymer ?
#
loop_
_entity_poly.entity_id
_entity_poly.type
_entity_poly.pdbx_seq_one_letter_code
_entity_poly.pdbx_strand_id
1 'polypeptide(L)'
;MGYLVKEVKEEKSEDEVLGKVVDLGNVVPLVDVSGSMSGTPMEVAIALGILVSEITSPSYANRCLTFSARPEWVEIDPSMSLEEKVRRVQSAPWGYNTNFEEACEHILKVAVEAKLEPEDIPDLIVFSDMQFDAASDQNGGWETHQERIVRRFEEEGLKVCGKAWPAPHIIYWNLRGNTGGFPAQADTENVTMLSGYSPSLMKLLLDGESLGEEETWIDENGDEVVIQTKKDPYSTVRKALDSEDYEAVRKVLKGSREGDLEFYGEFVNVI
;
A
#
# COMPACT_ATOMS: atom_id res chain seq x y z
N MET A 1 3.89 47.26 29.10
CA MET A 1 4.32 45.84 29.13
C MET A 1 3.29 45.07 28.32
N GLY A 2 3.62 44.68 27.10
CA GLY A 2 2.70 44.00 26.18
C GLY A 2 3.45 43.71 24.90
N TYR A 3 4.06 42.52 24.86
CA TYR A 3 4.99 42.09 23.82
C TYR A 3 4.27 41.82 22.50
N LEU A 4 4.93 42.26 21.43
CA LEU A 4 4.72 41.88 20.04
C LEU A 4 4.97 40.38 19.90
N VAL A 5 4.01 39.61 19.37
CA VAL A 5 4.29 38.30 18.75
C VAL A 5 3.64 38.34 17.36
N LYS A 6 4.50 38.46 16.34
CA LYS A 6 4.16 38.11 14.96
C LYS A 6 4.21 36.59 14.89
N GLU A 7 3.07 35.94 14.69
CA GLU A 7 3.06 34.58 14.16
C GLU A 7 3.13 34.70 12.64
N VAL A 8 4.26 34.24 12.10
CA VAL A 8 4.41 33.92 10.69
C VAL A 8 3.71 32.59 10.50
N LYS A 9 2.52 32.60 9.89
CA LYS A 9 1.95 31.39 9.29
C LYS A 9 2.72 31.17 7.99
N GLU A 10 3.51 30.12 7.93
CA GLU A 10 3.99 29.57 6.66
C GLU A 10 2.77 29.07 5.89
N GLU A 11 2.50 29.68 4.73
CA GLU A 11 1.61 29.15 3.72
C GLU A 11 2.22 27.84 3.20
N LYS A 12 1.66 26.70 3.62
CA LYS A 12 1.81 25.45 2.89
C LYS A 12 0.82 25.50 1.73
N SER A 13 1.34 25.38 0.50
CA SER A 13 0.55 25.32 -0.72
C SER A 13 -0.42 24.13 -0.71
N GLU A 14 -1.63 24.35 -1.21
CA GLU A 14 -2.81 23.49 -1.14
C GLU A 14 -2.70 22.15 -1.91
N ASP A 15 -1.55 21.82 -2.49
CA ASP A 15 -1.32 20.62 -3.29
C ASP A 15 -0.80 19.39 -2.49
N GLU A 16 -0.62 19.48 -1.17
CA GLU A 16 0.23 18.53 -0.41
C GLU A 16 -0.48 17.32 0.26
N VAL A 17 -1.77 17.02 0.01
CA VAL A 17 -2.44 15.84 0.67
C VAL A 17 -3.42 15.08 -0.24
N LEU A 18 -3.13 14.91 -1.53
CA LEU A 18 -3.91 14.00 -2.37
C LEU A 18 -3.42 12.55 -2.20
N GLY A 19 -4.09 11.80 -1.32
CA GLY A 19 -3.88 10.36 -1.19
C GLY A 19 -4.10 9.65 -2.53
N LYS A 20 -3.12 8.88 -3.00
CA LYS A 20 -3.16 8.26 -4.34
C LYS A 20 -4.11 7.07 -4.42
N VAL A 21 -5.07 7.07 -5.34
CA VAL A 21 -5.93 5.90 -5.64
C VAL A 21 -5.02 4.73 -6.05
N VAL A 22 -5.20 3.55 -5.45
CA VAL A 22 -4.46 2.35 -5.86
C VAL A 22 -4.97 1.96 -7.24
N ASP A 23 -4.20 2.31 -8.26
CA ASP A 23 -4.39 1.84 -9.64
C ASP A 23 -3.48 0.64 -9.83
N LEU A 24 -4.02 -0.57 -9.98
CA LEU A 24 -3.23 -1.78 -10.28
C LEU A 24 -2.43 -1.65 -11.60
N GLY A 25 -2.81 -0.71 -12.48
CA GLY A 25 -2.03 -0.26 -13.62
C GLY A 25 -0.77 0.53 -13.24
N ASN A 26 -0.52 0.77 -11.95
CA ASN A 26 0.67 1.44 -11.43
C ASN A 26 1.07 0.91 -10.04
N VAL A 27 1.28 -0.41 -9.94
CA VAL A 27 1.75 -1.08 -8.71
C VAL A 27 2.93 -2.01 -9.01
N VAL A 28 3.91 -2.04 -8.12
CA VAL A 28 5.04 -2.98 -8.17
C VAL A 28 4.78 -4.16 -7.22
N PRO A 29 4.74 -5.40 -7.74
CA PRO A 29 4.59 -6.58 -6.90
C PRO A 29 5.92 -6.98 -6.25
N LEU A 30 5.88 -7.22 -4.94
CA LEU A 30 6.93 -7.85 -4.15
C LEU A 30 6.42 -9.21 -3.66
N VAL A 31 7.10 -10.28 -4.08
CA VAL A 31 6.60 -11.66 -3.96
C VAL A 31 7.41 -12.44 -2.96
N ASP A 32 6.73 -12.97 -1.94
CA ASP A 32 7.30 -13.87 -0.95
C ASP A 32 7.22 -15.33 -1.39
N VAL A 33 8.40 -15.91 -1.62
CA VAL A 33 8.59 -17.34 -1.95
C VAL A 33 9.35 -18.08 -0.85
N SER A 34 9.30 -17.55 0.37
CA SER A 34 9.96 -18.16 1.53
C SER A 34 9.38 -19.51 1.92
N GLY A 35 10.11 -20.25 2.75
CA GLY A 35 9.68 -21.56 3.24
C GLY A 35 8.33 -21.54 3.97
N SER A 36 8.00 -20.45 4.67
CA SER A 36 6.72 -20.29 5.36
C SER A 36 5.54 -20.10 4.39
N MET A 37 5.80 -19.61 3.18
CA MET A 37 4.80 -19.50 2.11
C MET A 37 4.43 -20.85 1.47
N SER A 38 5.15 -21.93 1.77
CA SER A 38 4.96 -23.24 1.12
C SER A 38 3.50 -23.71 1.08
N GLY A 39 3.11 -24.25 -0.08
CA GLY A 39 1.75 -24.66 -0.41
C GLY A 39 0.97 -23.56 -1.14
N THR A 40 -0.33 -23.50 -0.91
CA THR A 40 -1.25 -22.57 -1.58
C THR A 40 -0.85 -21.09 -1.45
N PRO A 41 -0.36 -20.58 -0.30
CA PRO A 41 0.03 -19.17 -0.20
C PRO A 41 1.13 -18.77 -1.20
N MET A 42 2.16 -19.60 -1.41
CA MET A 42 3.20 -19.37 -2.41
C MET A 42 2.65 -19.45 -3.83
N GLU A 43 1.80 -20.44 -4.12
CA GLU A 43 1.16 -20.57 -5.44
C GLU A 43 0.36 -19.31 -5.79
N VAL A 44 -0.40 -18.79 -4.82
CA VAL A 44 -1.18 -17.56 -4.94
C VAL A 44 -0.27 -16.35 -5.06
N ALA A 45 0.78 -16.22 -4.25
CA ALA A 45 1.73 -15.10 -4.31
C ALA A 45 2.39 -15.00 -5.68
N ILE A 46 2.83 -16.14 -6.24
CA ILE A 46 3.43 -16.21 -7.57
C ILE A 46 2.41 -15.84 -8.64
N ALA A 47 1.20 -16.40 -8.58
CA ALA A 47 0.15 -16.12 -9.57
C ALA A 47 -0.24 -14.64 -9.58
N LEU A 48 -0.46 -14.05 -8.41
CA LEU A 48 -0.80 -12.63 -8.26
C LEU A 48 0.37 -11.73 -8.66
N GLY A 49 1.60 -12.07 -8.26
CA GLY A 49 2.80 -11.33 -8.63
C GLY A 49 3.02 -11.28 -10.15
N ILE A 50 2.85 -12.41 -10.85
CA ILE A 50 2.92 -12.46 -12.31
C ILE A 50 1.81 -11.58 -12.91
N LEU A 51 0.56 -11.76 -12.48
CA LEU A 51 -0.57 -11.00 -13.01
C LEU A 51 -0.38 -9.50 -12.85
N VAL A 52 -0.04 -9.02 -11.65
CA VAL A 52 0.22 -7.59 -11.39
C VAL A 52 1.37 -7.08 -12.25
N SER A 53 2.44 -7.87 -12.39
CA SER A 53 3.57 -7.49 -13.24
C SER A 53 3.20 -7.32 -14.72
N GLU A 54 2.18 -8.04 -15.21
CA GLU A 54 1.75 -7.95 -16.62
C GLU A 54 0.83 -6.76 -16.90
N ILE A 55 0.09 -6.29 -15.89
CA ILE A 55 -0.91 -5.22 -16.03
C ILE A 55 -0.43 -3.85 -15.54
N THR A 56 0.66 -3.81 -14.78
CA THR A 56 1.24 -2.56 -14.25
C THR A 56 1.83 -1.68 -15.35
N SER A 57 2.26 -0.47 -14.96
CA SER A 57 2.69 0.57 -15.88
C SER A 57 3.88 0.11 -16.71
N PRO A 58 4.03 0.56 -17.98
CA PRO A 58 5.10 0.09 -18.86
C PRO A 58 6.49 0.23 -18.26
N SER A 59 6.71 1.22 -17.40
CA SER A 59 7.96 1.45 -16.68
C SER A 59 8.29 0.33 -15.70
N TYR A 60 7.32 -0.41 -15.18
CA TYR A 60 7.49 -1.50 -14.21
C TYR A 60 6.98 -2.85 -14.71
N ALA A 61 6.53 -2.93 -15.95
CA ALA A 61 5.95 -4.14 -16.52
C ALA A 61 6.94 -5.31 -16.54
N ASN A 62 6.38 -6.51 -16.40
CA ASN A 62 7.06 -7.80 -16.55
C ASN A 62 8.20 -8.05 -15.56
N ARG A 63 8.08 -7.48 -14.35
CA ARG A 63 9.01 -7.75 -13.25
C ARG A 63 8.36 -7.66 -11.89
N CYS A 64 8.95 -8.34 -10.92
CA CYS A 64 8.57 -8.26 -9.51
C CYS A 64 9.82 -8.16 -8.63
N LEU A 65 9.66 -7.64 -7.41
CA LEU A 65 10.71 -7.62 -6.39
C LEU A 65 10.69 -8.89 -5.55
N THR A 66 11.85 -9.32 -5.08
CA THR A 66 11.95 -10.43 -4.13
C THR A 66 11.69 -10.01 -2.69
N PHE A 67 11.02 -10.88 -1.95
CA PHE A 67 10.94 -10.80 -0.49
C PHE A 67 12.25 -11.31 0.14
N SER A 68 13.22 -10.41 0.32
CA SER A 68 14.50 -10.75 0.93
C SER A 68 15.19 -9.54 1.57
N ALA A 69 16.23 -9.82 2.38
CA ALA A 69 17.07 -8.80 3.00
C ALA A 69 17.78 -7.88 1.98
N ARG A 70 17.85 -8.31 0.72
CA ARG A 70 18.39 -7.58 -0.42
C ARG A 70 17.44 -7.78 -1.59
N PRO A 71 16.32 -7.03 -1.65
CA PRO A 71 15.35 -7.16 -2.71
C PRO A 71 16.02 -7.03 -4.08
N GLU A 72 15.66 -7.90 -5.02
CA GLU A 72 16.18 -7.88 -6.39
C GLU A 72 15.03 -7.92 -7.39
N TRP A 73 15.24 -7.33 -8.57
CA TRP A 73 14.29 -7.46 -9.68
C TRP A 73 14.35 -8.86 -10.29
N VAL A 74 13.19 -9.51 -10.32
CA VAL A 74 12.94 -10.72 -11.08
C VAL A 74 12.26 -10.32 -12.38
N GLU A 75 13.04 -10.25 -13.45
CA GLU A 75 12.52 -10.06 -14.80
C GLU A 75 11.79 -11.33 -15.27
N ILE A 76 10.58 -11.14 -15.79
CA ILE A 76 9.64 -12.16 -16.26
C ILE A 76 9.44 -11.94 -17.76
N ASP A 77 10.18 -12.63 -18.61
CA ASP A 77 10.09 -12.43 -20.06
C ASP A 77 8.64 -12.70 -20.56
N PRO A 78 8.00 -11.74 -21.27
CA PRO A 78 6.65 -11.91 -21.79
C PRO A 78 6.47 -13.13 -22.70
N SER A 79 7.54 -13.58 -23.35
CA SER A 79 7.55 -14.73 -24.26
C SER A 79 7.58 -16.09 -23.54
N MET A 80 7.85 -16.11 -22.23
CA MET A 80 7.79 -17.32 -21.41
C MET A 80 6.36 -17.87 -21.34
N SER A 81 6.23 -19.19 -21.37
CA SER A 81 5.01 -19.87 -20.98
C SER A 81 4.69 -19.60 -19.50
N LEU A 82 3.42 -19.76 -19.11
CA LEU A 82 3.02 -19.58 -17.71
C LEU A 82 3.83 -20.48 -16.77
N GLU A 83 4.12 -21.72 -17.18
CA GLU A 83 4.95 -22.64 -16.39
C GLU A 83 6.37 -22.10 -16.18
N GLU A 84 6.98 -21.52 -17.21
CA GLU A 84 8.31 -20.91 -17.12
C GLU A 84 8.29 -19.66 -16.24
N LYS A 85 7.27 -18.81 -16.35
CA LYS A 85 7.08 -17.64 -15.46
C LYS A 85 6.96 -18.07 -14.00
N VAL A 86 6.14 -19.08 -13.72
CA VAL A 86 5.99 -19.64 -12.37
C VAL A 86 7.31 -20.16 -11.83
N ARG A 87 8.05 -20.97 -12.61
CA ARG A 87 9.37 -21.50 -12.20
C ARG A 87 10.40 -20.38 -12.00
N ARG A 88 10.33 -19.33 -12.81
CA ARG A 88 11.23 -18.17 -12.73
C ARG A 88 11.03 -17.39 -11.43
N VAL A 89 9.79 -17.13 -11.04
CA VAL A 89 9.46 -16.44 -9.77
C VAL A 89 9.69 -17.37 -8.58
N GLN A 90 9.32 -18.65 -8.67
CA GLN A 90 9.53 -19.62 -7.60
C GLN A 90 11.02 -19.84 -7.27
N SER A 91 11.91 -19.72 -8.27
CA SER A 91 13.36 -19.83 -8.08
C SER A 91 14.03 -18.53 -7.67
N ALA A 92 13.27 -17.46 -7.47
CA ALA A 92 13.80 -16.18 -7.02
C ALA A 92 14.43 -16.33 -5.63
N PRO A 93 15.55 -15.62 -5.36
CA PRO A 93 16.14 -15.62 -4.04
C PRO A 93 15.16 -15.04 -3.03
N TRP A 94 15.06 -15.68 -1.87
CA TRP A 94 14.30 -15.18 -0.72
C TRP A 94 15.20 -15.13 0.51
N GLY A 95 14.83 -14.31 1.49
CA GLY A 95 15.54 -14.15 2.75
C GLY A 95 14.62 -14.34 3.97
N TYR A 96 15.21 -14.46 5.16
CA TYR A 96 14.45 -14.57 6.41
C TYR A 96 13.69 -13.28 6.80
N ASN A 97 13.97 -12.16 6.14
CA ASN A 97 13.30 -10.87 6.31
C ASN A 97 13.33 -10.09 4.98
N THR A 98 12.65 -8.93 4.95
CA THR A 98 12.63 -8.03 3.79
C THR A 98 13.03 -6.61 4.16
N ASN A 99 13.85 -5.98 3.32
CA ASN A 99 14.25 -4.59 3.45
C ASN A 99 13.36 -3.67 2.58
N PHE A 100 12.29 -3.11 3.15
CA PHE A 100 11.35 -2.25 2.41
C PHE A 100 11.97 -0.93 1.95
N GLU A 101 12.90 -0.36 2.71
CA GLU A 101 13.63 0.84 2.29
C GLU A 101 14.39 0.60 0.98
N GLU A 102 15.06 -0.56 0.88
CA GLU A 102 15.77 -0.95 -0.34
C GLU A 102 14.81 -1.29 -1.48
N ALA A 103 13.67 -1.92 -1.20
CA ALA A 103 12.62 -2.15 -2.19
C ALA A 103 12.07 -0.84 -2.78
N CYS A 104 11.78 0.16 -1.95
CA CYS A 104 11.36 1.49 -2.39
C CYS A 104 12.48 2.21 -3.15
N GLU A 105 13.75 2.04 -2.77
CA GLU A 105 14.88 2.58 -3.51
C GLU A 105 15.04 1.95 -4.91
N HIS A 106 14.71 0.66 -5.09
CA HIS A 106 14.61 0.04 -6.42
C HIS A 106 13.53 0.69 -7.29
N ILE A 107 12.38 1.02 -6.70
CA ILE A 107 11.31 1.75 -7.39
C ILE A 107 11.77 3.15 -7.77
N LEU A 108 12.42 3.87 -6.85
CA LEU A 108 12.93 5.22 -7.06
C LEU A 108 13.92 5.29 -8.23
N LYS A 109 14.85 4.34 -8.31
CA LYS A 109 15.82 4.27 -9.41
C LYS A 109 15.14 4.18 -10.78
N VAL A 110 14.12 3.33 -10.90
CA VAL A 110 13.35 3.22 -12.14
C VAL A 110 12.62 4.52 -12.43
N ALA A 111 12.03 5.16 -11.42
CA ALA A 111 11.32 6.44 -11.60
C ALA A 111 12.24 7.55 -12.13
N VAL A 112 13.47 7.64 -11.59
CA VAL A 112 14.52 8.55 -12.05
C VAL A 112 14.94 8.25 -13.49
N GLU A 113 15.20 6.98 -13.81
CA GLU A 113 15.63 6.56 -15.14
C GLU A 113 14.56 6.82 -16.20
N ALA A 114 13.30 6.55 -15.87
CA ALA A 114 12.15 6.74 -16.75
C ALA A 114 11.63 8.19 -16.75
N LYS A 115 12.11 9.05 -15.84
CA LYS A 115 11.68 10.45 -15.66
C LYS A 115 10.17 10.58 -15.48
N LEU A 116 9.65 9.81 -14.53
CA LEU A 116 8.21 9.75 -14.26
C LEU A 116 7.68 11.07 -13.70
N GLU A 117 6.41 11.35 -13.97
CA GLU A 117 5.68 12.39 -13.25
C GLU A 117 5.15 11.84 -11.90
N PRO A 118 4.79 12.69 -10.93
CA PRO A 118 4.31 12.23 -9.61
C PRO A 118 3.16 11.22 -9.67
N GLU A 119 2.27 11.36 -10.64
CA GLU A 119 1.11 10.50 -10.83
C GLU A 119 1.50 9.09 -11.32
N ASP A 120 2.70 8.95 -11.90
CA ASP A 120 3.22 7.70 -12.45
C ASP A 120 4.09 6.90 -11.46
N ILE A 121 4.34 7.41 -10.25
CA ILE A 121 5.11 6.68 -9.22
C ILE A 121 4.31 5.50 -8.65
N PRO A 122 4.73 4.24 -8.78
CA PRO A 122 3.87 3.13 -8.41
C PRO A 122 3.78 2.92 -6.90
N ASP A 123 2.69 2.30 -6.47
CA ASP A 123 2.57 1.73 -5.13
C ASP A 123 3.33 0.40 -5.03
N LEU A 124 3.60 -0.07 -3.80
CA LEU A 124 4.25 -1.36 -3.54
C LEU A 124 3.24 -2.34 -2.95
N ILE A 125 2.97 -3.46 -3.63
CA ILE A 125 2.12 -4.54 -3.10
C ILE A 125 2.95 -5.75 -2.69
N VAL A 126 2.75 -6.20 -1.46
CA VAL A 126 3.54 -7.24 -0.81
C VAL A 126 2.67 -8.47 -0.62
N PHE A 127 2.96 -9.54 -1.37
CA PHE A 127 2.30 -10.83 -1.24
C PHE A 127 3.09 -11.73 -0.29
N SER A 128 2.66 -11.86 0.95
CA SER A 128 3.38 -12.62 2.01
C SER A 128 2.39 -13.26 2.99
N ASP A 129 2.87 -14.10 3.91
CA ASP A 129 2.08 -14.64 5.01
C ASP A 129 2.10 -13.76 6.26
N MET A 130 2.73 -12.59 6.15
CA MET A 130 2.92 -11.61 7.23
C MET A 130 3.52 -12.22 8.51
N GLN A 131 4.22 -13.37 8.44
CA GLN A 131 5.05 -13.87 9.54
C GLN A 131 6.32 -13.02 9.64
N PHE A 132 6.14 -11.75 9.94
CA PHE A 132 7.24 -10.84 10.20
C PHE A 132 7.75 -11.08 11.61
N ASP A 133 8.97 -11.61 11.72
CA ASP A 133 9.82 -11.25 12.84
C ASP A 133 10.09 -9.75 12.69
N ALA A 134 9.54 -8.97 13.62
CA ALA A 134 9.56 -7.52 13.61
C ALA A 134 10.92 -6.98 13.14
N ALA A 135 10.97 -6.48 11.91
CA ALA A 135 11.97 -5.49 11.51
C ALA A 135 11.58 -4.12 12.08
N SER A 136 11.18 -4.09 13.36
CA SER A 136 11.32 -2.89 14.18
C SER A 136 12.78 -2.86 14.59
N ASP A 137 13.65 -2.30 13.73
CA ASP A 137 14.95 -1.92 14.23
C ASP A 137 14.73 -0.80 15.24
N GLN A 138 14.90 -1.15 16.50
CA GLN A 138 14.89 -0.27 17.67
C GLN A 138 16.14 0.62 17.67
N ASN A 139 16.41 1.30 16.54
CA ASN A 139 17.44 2.31 16.47
C ASN A 139 16.78 3.67 16.43
N GLY A 140 16.63 4.25 17.63
CA GLY A 140 16.22 5.64 17.86
C GLY A 140 17.22 6.65 17.29
N GLY A 141 17.27 6.75 15.96
CA GLY A 141 17.68 7.95 15.27
C GLY A 141 16.56 8.99 15.30
N TRP A 142 16.91 10.25 15.08
CA TRP A 142 15.96 11.37 14.98
C TRP A 142 15.00 11.28 13.78
N GLU A 143 15.17 10.29 12.88
CA GLU A 143 14.40 10.09 11.65
C GLU A 143 14.08 8.61 11.46
N THR A 144 12.82 8.29 11.19
CA THR A 144 12.30 6.94 10.92
C THR A 144 12.60 6.50 9.48
N HIS A 145 12.55 5.19 9.20
CA HIS A 145 12.74 4.66 7.84
C HIS A 145 11.71 5.22 6.84
N GLN A 146 10.47 5.45 7.29
CA GLN A 146 9.42 6.01 6.44
C GLN A 146 9.71 7.46 6.04
N GLU A 147 10.14 8.29 6.99
CA GLU A 147 10.53 9.68 6.72
C GLU A 147 11.69 9.76 5.71
N ARG A 148 12.63 8.82 5.78
CA ARG A 148 13.72 8.73 4.79
C ARG A 148 13.21 8.44 3.39
N ILE A 149 12.30 7.48 3.24
CA ILE A 149 11.74 7.12 1.93
C ILE A 149 10.99 8.33 1.36
N VAL A 150 10.13 8.98 2.15
CA VAL A 150 9.40 10.19 1.74
C VAL A 150 10.35 11.27 1.24
N ARG A 151 11.33 11.67 2.07
CA ARG A 151 12.31 12.69 1.68
C ARG A 151 13.05 12.33 0.39
N ARG A 152 13.44 11.06 0.22
CA ARG A 152 14.20 10.61 -0.96
C ARG A 152 13.37 10.74 -2.24
N PHE A 153 12.10 10.36 -2.21
CA PHE A 153 11.20 10.52 -3.36
C PHE A 153 10.96 12.00 -3.68
N GLU A 154 10.69 12.83 -2.67
CA GLU A 154 10.51 14.28 -2.84
C GLU A 154 11.74 14.94 -3.48
N GLU A 155 12.93 14.69 -2.94
CA GLU A 155 14.19 15.26 -3.42
C GLU A 155 14.50 14.87 -4.87
N GLU A 156 14.31 13.61 -5.24
CA GLU A 156 14.58 13.15 -6.60
C GLU A 156 13.53 13.63 -7.59
N GLY A 157 12.24 13.65 -7.20
CA GLY A 157 11.19 14.24 -8.04
C GLY A 157 11.47 15.71 -8.36
N LEU A 158 11.84 16.50 -7.35
CA LEU A 158 12.21 17.91 -7.53
C LEU A 158 13.40 18.07 -8.49
N LYS A 159 14.37 17.15 -8.48
CA LYS A 159 15.52 17.17 -9.40
C LYS A 159 15.13 16.76 -10.83
N VAL A 160 14.23 15.79 -10.97
CA VAL A 160 13.92 15.15 -12.26
C VAL A 160 12.85 15.92 -13.04
N CYS A 161 11.74 16.25 -12.41
CA CYS A 161 10.58 16.89 -13.05
C CYS A 161 10.18 18.23 -12.39
N GLY A 162 10.87 18.66 -11.33
CA GLY A 162 10.57 19.92 -10.64
C GLY A 162 9.37 19.86 -9.69
N LYS A 163 8.82 18.65 -9.45
CA LYS A 163 7.70 18.39 -8.55
C LYS A 163 8.10 17.31 -7.56
N ALA A 164 7.68 17.42 -6.31
CA ALA A 164 7.90 16.36 -5.32
C ALA A 164 7.19 15.07 -5.76
N TRP A 165 7.89 13.93 -5.69
CA TRP A 165 7.25 12.64 -5.89
C TRP A 165 6.70 12.09 -4.57
N PRO A 166 5.52 11.46 -4.59
CA PRO A 166 5.03 10.73 -3.43
C PRO A 166 5.88 9.49 -3.17
N ALA A 167 6.01 9.11 -1.90
CA ALA A 167 6.52 7.78 -1.56
C ALA A 167 5.50 6.69 -1.92
N PRO A 168 5.94 5.50 -2.36
CA PRO A 168 5.05 4.38 -2.64
C PRO A 168 4.17 4.05 -1.43
N HIS A 169 2.86 3.98 -1.63
CA HIS A 169 1.95 3.39 -0.64
C HIS A 169 2.22 1.89 -0.54
N ILE A 170 2.32 1.35 0.68
CA ILE A 170 2.64 -0.08 0.89
C ILE A 170 1.37 -0.86 1.20
N ILE A 171 1.03 -1.80 0.32
CA ILE A 171 -0.12 -2.69 0.44
C ILE A 171 0.38 -4.06 0.90
N TYR A 172 0.18 -4.39 2.16
CA TYR A 172 0.46 -5.73 2.66
C TYR A 172 -0.72 -6.66 2.41
N TRP A 173 -0.49 -7.73 1.67
CA TRP A 173 -1.52 -8.74 1.39
C TRP A 173 -1.13 -10.08 2.02
N ASN A 174 -1.79 -10.42 3.13
CA ASN A 174 -1.61 -11.68 3.84
C ASN A 174 -2.31 -12.82 3.10
N LEU A 175 -1.54 -13.80 2.63
CA LEU A 175 -2.06 -14.97 1.91
C LEU A 175 -2.25 -16.19 2.81
N ARG A 176 -1.95 -16.08 4.10
CA ARG A 176 -2.01 -17.18 5.06
C ARG A 176 -2.90 -16.82 6.25
N GLY A 177 -4.06 -17.46 6.33
CA GLY A 177 -5.07 -17.17 7.37
C GLY A 177 -4.75 -17.67 8.79
N ASN A 178 -3.63 -18.36 9.01
CA ASN A 178 -3.26 -18.93 10.31
C ASN A 178 -1.99 -18.31 10.91
N THR A 179 -1.62 -17.10 10.48
CA THR A 179 -0.49 -16.35 11.01
C THR A 179 -0.97 -15.26 11.97
N GLY A 180 -0.21 -15.04 13.04
CA GLY A 180 -0.43 -13.94 13.97
C GLY A 180 0.65 -12.89 13.78
N GLY A 181 0.26 -11.62 13.73
CA GLY A 181 1.17 -10.49 13.51
C GLY A 181 0.61 -9.55 12.45
N PHE A 182 0.81 -8.25 12.63
CA PHE A 182 0.47 -7.22 11.66
C PHE A 182 1.75 -6.43 11.34
N PRO A 183 2.08 -6.20 10.05
CA PRO A 183 3.28 -5.49 9.63
C PRO A 183 3.25 -4.00 9.99
N ALA A 184 2.07 -3.46 10.29
CA ALA A 184 1.84 -2.07 10.64
C ALA A 184 0.78 -1.94 11.75
N GLN A 185 0.83 -0.83 12.48
CA GLN A 185 -0.24 -0.45 13.41
C GLN A 185 -1.47 0.02 12.61
N ALA A 186 -2.64 0.00 13.24
CA ALA A 186 -3.90 0.40 12.59
C ALA A 186 -3.93 1.87 12.15
N ASP A 187 -3.04 2.71 12.67
CA ASP A 187 -2.92 4.14 12.38
C ASP A 187 -1.68 4.49 11.53
N THR A 188 -0.93 3.48 11.07
CA THR A 188 0.25 3.68 10.22
C THR A 188 -0.18 4.26 8.88
N GLU A 189 0.24 5.49 8.63
CA GLU A 189 -0.08 6.22 7.41
C GLU A 189 0.61 5.60 6.18
N ASN A 190 -0.04 5.76 5.03
CA ASN A 190 0.46 5.27 3.75
C ASN A 190 0.65 3.73 3.71
N VAL A 191 -0.16 3.00 4.48
CA VAL A 191 -0.17 1.53 4.51
C VAL A 191 -1.60 0.98 4.43
N THR A 192 -1.78 -0.05 3.62
CA THR A 192 -3.02 -0.84 3.56
C THR A 192 -2.74 -2.29 3.91
N MET A 193 -3.65 -2.94 4.65
CA MET A 193 -3.57 -4.37 4.97
C MET A 193 -4.77 -5.13 4.40
N LEU A 194 -4.48 -6.17 3.62
CA LEU A 194 -5.45 -7.10 3.03
C LEU A 194 -5.14 -8.52 3.52
N SER A 195 -6.16 -9.38 3.60
CA SER A 195 -6.00 -10.78 4.04
C SER A 195 -6.89 -11.71 3.23
N GLY A 196 -6.36 -12.87 2.85
CA GLY A 196 -7.02 -13.87 2.02
C GLY A 196 -6.65 -13.72 0.54
N TYR A 197 -7.40 -14.34 -0.35
CA TYR A 197 -7.17 -14.29 -1.80
C TYR A 197 -8.47 -14.49 -2.57
N SER A 198 -9.57 -13.94 -2.05
CA SER A 198 -10.86 -14.00 -2.72
C SER A 198 -10.85 -13.14 -3.99
N PRO A 199 -11.56 -13.56 -5.05
CA PRO A 199 -11.72 -12.74 -6.26
C PRO A 199 -12.29 -11.34 -5.97
N SER A 200 -13.11 -11.20 -4.92
CA SER A 200 -13.65 -9.92 -4.47
C SER A 200 -12.59 -8.95 -3.95
N LEU A 201 -11.50 -9.44 -3.34
CA LEU A 201 -10.38 -8.59 -2.92
C LEU A 201 -9.57 -8.08 -4.11
N MET A 202 -9.41 -8.92 -5.14
CA MET A 202 -8.82 -8.46 -6.40
C MET A 202 -9.70 -7.39 -7.04
N LYS A 203 -11.02 -7.56 -7.03
CA LYS A 203 -11.95 -6.54 -7.50
C LYS A 203 -11.85 -5.24 -6.70
N LEU A 204 -11.73 -5.31 -5.37
CA LEU A 204 -11.52 -4.14 -4.50
C LEU A 204 -10.26 -3.35 -4.89
N LEU A 205 -9.19 -4.04 -5.27
CA LEU A 205 -7.95 -3.40 -5.76
C LEU A 205 -8.04 -2.92 -7.21
N LEU A 206 -8.80 -3.62 -8.07
CA LEU A 206 -8.96 -3.28 -9.50
C LEU A 206 -9.92 -2.12 -9.72
N ASP A 207 -10.98 -2.02 -8.92
CA ASP A 207 -12.03 -1.02 -9.12
C ASP A 207 -11.58 0.39 -8.69
N GLY A 208 -10.41 0.53 -8.04
CA GLY A 208 -9.83 1.83 -7.70
C GLY A 208 -10.73 2.70 -6.80
N GLU A 209 -11.81 2.16 -6.23
CA GLU A 209 -12.71 2.92 -5.40
C GLU A 209 -12.00 3.27 -4.10
N SER A 210 -11.50 4.51 -4.01
CA SER A 210 -10.87 5.20 -2.87
C SER A 210 -10.95 4.45 -1.53
N LEU A 211 -9.89 3.76 -1.11
CA LEU A 211 -9.84 3.17 0.24
C LEU A 211 -9.75 4.22 1.38
N GLY A 212 -9.90 5.52 1.05
CA GLY A 212 -10.01 6.63 1.98
C GLY A 212 -11.40 7.29 1.89
N GLU A 213 -11.82 7.96 2.95
CA GLU A 213 -13.04 8.78 2.93
C GLU A 213 -12.77 10.04 2.09
N GLU A 214 -13.66 10.37 1.16
CA GLU A 214 -13.60 11.62 0.40
C GLU A 214 -14.40 12.68 1.16
N GLU A 215 -13.72 13.68 1.71
CA GLU A 215 -14.40 14.87 2.21
C GLU A 215 -14.48 15.91 1.10
N THR A 216 -15.69 16.29 0.73
CA THR A 216 -15.96 17.34 -0.23
C THR A 216 -16.20 18.65 0.51
N TRP A 217 -15.39 19.66 0.22
CA TRP A 217 -15.57 21.02 0.70
C TRP A 217 -15.70 21.96 -0.49
N ILE A 218 -16.49 23.02 -0.33
CA ILE A 218 -16.59 24.07 -1.34
C ILE A 218 -15.57 25.15 -0.97
N ASP A 219 -14.65 25.45 -1.89
CA ASP A 219 -13.66 26.49 -1.69
C ASP A 219 -14.27 27.91 -1.70
N GLU A 220 -13.43 28.92 -1.49
CA GLU A 220 -13.86 30.32 -1.46
C GLU A 220 -14.40 30.82 -2.81
N ASN A 221 -14.07 30.13 -3.90
CA ASN A 221 -14.46 30.45 -5.27
C ASN A 221 -15.74 29.72 -5.71
N GLY A 222 -16.24 28.79 -4.90
CA GLY A 222 -17.41 27.98 -5.21
C GLY A 222 -17.08 26.68 -5.96
N ASP A 223 -15.80 26.31 -6.04
CA ASP A 223 -15.33 25.08 -6.66
C ASP A 223 -15.34 23.93 -5.63
N GLU A 224 -15.75 22.74 -6.10
CA GLU A 224 -15.82 21.54 -5.28
C GLU A 224 -14.41 20.93 -5.17
N VAL A 225 -13.83 21.00 -3.97
CA VAL A 225 -12.51 20.43 -3.65
C VAL A 225 -12.74 19.11 -2.92
N VAL A 226 -12.33 18.03 -3.57
CA VAL A 226 -12.35 16.68 -3.00
C VAL A 226 -11.03 16.45 -2.28
N ILE A 227 -11.07 16.36 -0.95
CA ILE A 227 -9.90 15.99 -0.13
C ILE A 227 -10.04 14.51 0.21
N GLN A 228 -9.08 13.69 -0.23
CA GLN A 228 -9.00 12.31 0.25
C GLN A 228 -8.42 12.32 1.66
N THR A 229 -9.22 11.90 2.63
CA THR A 229 -8.75 11.70 4.00
C THR A 229 -7.95 10.40 4.13
N LYS A 230 -7.27 10.31 5.28
CA LYS A 230 -6.27 9.31 5.70
C LYS A 230 -6.52 7.89 5.16
N LYS A 231 -5.49 7.31 4.51
CA LYS A 231 -5.47 5.90 4.10
C LYS A 231 -4.78 5.09 5.16
N ASP A 232 -5.58 4.36 5.92
CA ASP A 232 -5.11 3.48 6.98
C ASP A 232 -5.83 2.12 6.94
N PRO A 233 -5.31 1.10 7.65
CA PRO A 233 -5.93 -0.21 7.69
C PRO A 233 -7.39 -0.21 8.18
N TYR A 234 -7.78 0.70 9.09
CA TYR A 234 -9.14 0.76 9.61
C TYR A 234 -10.12 1.28 8.55
N SER A 235 -9.79 2.38 7.88
CA SER A 235 -10.62 2.95 6.80
C SER A 235 -10.88 1.92 5.68
N THR A 236 -9.85 1.17 5.32
CA THR A 236 -9.93 0.09 4.31
C THR A 236 -10.92 -1.00 4.71
N VAL A 237 -10.80 -1.52 5.95
CA VAL A 237 -11.70 -2.56 6.46
C VAL A 237 -13.12 -2.03 6.56
N ARG A 238 -13.32 -0.80 7.04
CA ARG A 238 -14.63 -0.17 7.14
C ARG A 238 -15.32 -0.10 5.78
N LYS A 239 -14.61 0.38 4.75
CA LYS A 239 -15.16 0.46 3.40
C LYS A 239 -15.52 -0.92 2.83
N ALA A 240 -14.63 -1.90 2.99
CA ALA A 240 -14.91 -3.27 2.56
C ALA A 240 -16.16 -3.85 3.25
N LEU A 241 -16.32 -3.55 4.55
CA LEU A 241 -17.47 -3.95 5.33
C LEU A 241 -18.75 -3.17 4.99
N ASP A 242 -18.68 -2.01 4.34
CA ASP A 242 -19.85 -1.21 3.94
C ASP A 242 -20.44 -1.60 2.58
N SER A 243 -19.74 -2.43 1.80
CA SER A 243 -20.27 -3.06 0.58
C SER A 243 -21.64 -3.73 0.81
N GLU A 244 -22.53 -3.67 -0.19
CA GLU A 244 -23.85 -4.32 -0.15
C GLU A 244 -23.76 -5.83 0.14
N ASP A 245 -22.68 -6.48 -0.29
CA ASP A 245 -22.42 -7.90 -0.07
C ASP A 245 -22.42 -8.29 1.43
N TYR A 246 -22.07 -7.35 2.31
CA TYR A 246 -22.01 -7.55 3.76
C TYR A 246 -23.24 -7.02 4.51
N GLU A 247 -24.28 -6.51 3.82
CA GLU A 247 -25.46 -5.92 4.48
C GLU A 247 -26.16 -6.92 5.43
N ALA A 248 -26.24 -8.19 5.02
CA ALA A 248 -26.81 -9.26 5.84
C ALA A 248 -26.01 -9.49 7.13
N VAL A 249 -24.68 -9.43 7.06
CA VAL A 249 -23.78 -9.56 8.21
C VAL A 249 -23.93 -8.35 9.13
N ARG A 250 -23.95 -7.13 8.58
CA ARG A 250 -24.15 -5.88 9.36
C ARG A 250 -25.48 -5.88 10.11
N LYS A 251 -26.57 -6.39 9.52
CA LYS A 251 -27.88 -6.52 10.19
C LYS A 251 -27.82 -7.48 11.38
N VAL A 252 -27.09 -8.59 11.26
CA VAL A 252 -26.90 -9.54 12.37
C VAL A 252 -26.06 -8.90 13.48
N LEU A 253 -24.96 -8.23 13.13
CA LEU A 253 -24.07 -7.56 14.10
C LEU A 253 -24.78 -6.44 14.87
N LYS A 254 -25.64 -5.64 14.22
CA LYS A 254 -26.47 -4.61 14.89
C LYS A 254 -27.40 -5.18 15.96
N GLY A 255 -27.76 -6.45 15.87
CA GLY A 255 -28.59 -7.14 16.88
C GLY A 255 -27.78 -7.92 17.93
N SER A 256 -26.45 -7.93 17.82
CA SER A 256 -25.58 -8.67 18.74
C SER A 256 -25.59 -8.03 20.14
N ARG A 257 -25.45 -8.87 21.16
CA ARG A 257 -25.24 -8.48 22.56
C ARG A 257 -23.97 -9.12 23.13
N GLU A 258 -23.08 -9.57 22.25
CA GLU A 258 -21.89 -10.33 22.61
C GLU A 258 -20.67 -9.41 22.71
N GLY A 259 -20.17 -9.20 23.93
CA GLY A 259 -18.90 -8.50 24.17
C GLY A 259 -18.83 -7.13 23.48
N ASP A 260 -17.72 -6.88 22.79
CA ASP A 260 -17.47 -5.61 22.09
C ASP A 260 -18.43 -5.36 20.92
N LEU A 261 -19.14 -6.38 20.44
CA LEU A 261 -20.13 -6.25 19.35
C LEU A 261 -21.49 -5.74 19.85
N GLU A 262 -21.74 -5.68 21.16
CA GLU A 262 -22.97 -5.09 21.72
C GLU A 262 -23.10 -3.61 21.36
N PHE A 263 -21.96 -2.91 21.21
CA PHE A 263 -21.89 -1.51 20.84
C PHE A 263 -21.82 -1.27 19.32
N TYR A 264 -21.84 -2.33 18.51
CA TYR A 264 -21.69 -2.22 17.05
C TYR A 264 -22.69 -1.22 16.45
N GLY A 265 -23.93 -1.18 16.93
CA GLY A 265 -24.94 -0.24 16.45
C GLY A 265 -24.74 1.23 16.83
N GLU A 266 -23.97 1.51 17.90
CA GLU A 266 -23.67 2.87 18.36
C GLU A 266 -22.55 3.51 17.52
N PHE A 267 -21.59 2.70 17.05
CA PHE A 267 -20.48 3.15 16.20
C PHE A 267 -20.87 3.45 14.74
N VAL A 268 -22.04 3.01 14.26
CA VAL A 268 -22.49 3.27 12.87
C VAL A 268 -23.23 4.60 12.71
N ASN A 269 -23.62 5.26 13.82
CA ASN A 269 -24.39 6.52 13.78
C ASN A 269 -23.62 7.73 14.34
N VAL A 270 -22.34 7.56 14.67
CA VAL A 270 -21.46 8.65 15.11
C VAL A 270 -20.27 8.66 14.16
N ILE A 271 -20.48 9.24 12.99
CA ILE A 271 -19.58 9.98 12.07
C ILE A 271 -20.47 10.39 10.90
#